data_AF-A0A831ULK6-F1
#
_entry.id   AF-A0A831ULK6-F1
#
_cell.length_a   1.000
_cell.length_b   1.000
_cell.length_c   1.000
_cell.angle_alpha   90.00
_cell.angle_beta   90.00
_cell.angle_gamma   90.00
#
_symmetry.space_group_name_H-M   'P 1'
#
loop_
_entity.id
_entity.type
_entity.pdbx_description
1 polymer ?
#
loop_
_entity_poly.entity_id
_entity_poly.type
_entity_poly.pdbx_seq_one_letter_code
_entity_poly.pdbx_strand_id
1 'polypeptide(L)'
;MAAATTPDRSTDVACPFCGLICDDLVVERDPSGLRVVANGCPLSLAGFARGAGCATPHVGGKPASLEAAIARAAEILADSTMPVFAGLGADVAGLRAILSLADRLGGVVDHLASAALFRNLRTVQDDGWITT
;
A
#
# COMPACT_ATOMS: atom_id res chain seq x y z
N MET A 1 32.03 -19.91 16.15
CA MET A 1 30.95 -19.12 16.79
C MET A 1 30.55 -18.05 15.80
N ALA A 2 29.36 -18.14 15.19
CA ALA A 2 28.90 -17.15 14.23
C ALA A 2 28.71 -15.80 14.96
N ALA A 3 29.27 -14.73 14.40
CA ALA A 3 29.13 -13.38 14.95
C ALA A 3 27.64 -13.02 15.01
N ALA A 4 27.17 -12.59 16.19
CA ALA A 4 25.82 -12.07 16.35
C ALA A 4 25.67 -10.84 15.44
N THR A 5 24.91 -10.99 14.36
CA THR A 5 24.58 -9.87 13.48
C THR A 5 23.70 -8.92 14.30
N THR A 6 24.20 -7.74 14.60
CA THR A 6 23.41 -6.68 15.24
C THR A 6 22.15 -6.46 14.40
N PRO A 7 20.94 -6.54 14.99
CA PRO A 7 19.72 -6.32 14.24
C PRO A 7 19.72 -4.90 13.64
N ASP A 8 19.39 -4.81 12.36
CA ASP A 8 19.19 -3.55 11.67
C ASP A 8 17.91 -2.91 12.25
N ARG A 9 18.09 -1.85 13.03
CA ARG A 9 17.04 -1.21 13.83
C ARG A 9 16.71 0.15 13.24
N SER A 10 15.43 0.37 12.98
CA SER A 10 14.86 1.64 12.55
C SER A 10 13.93 2.18 13.63
N THR A 11 14.10 3.45 13.98
CA THR A 11 13.22 4.20 14.88
C THR A 11 12.32 5.12 14.08
N ASP A 12 11.27 5.65 14.72
CA ASP A 12 10.36 6.63 14.14
C ASP A 12 9.70 6.12 12.85
N VAL A 13 9.36 4.82 12.83
CA VAL A 13 8.77 4.17 11.67
C VAL A 13 7.28 4.43 11.63
N ALA A 14 6.82 5.08 10.55
CA ALA A 14 5.40 5.26 10.26
C ALA A 14 4.70 3.92 9.97
N CYS A 15 3.65 3.62 10.75
CA CYS A 15 2.85 2.39 10.65
C CYS A 15 1.84 2.46 9.49
N PRO A 16 1.93 1.58 8.46
CA PRO A 16 1.07 1.67 7.27
C PRO A 16 -0.25 0.88 7.38
N PHE A 17 -0.58 0.31 8.54
CA PHE A 17 -1.65 -0.69 8.63
C PHE A 17 -3.03 -0.15 8.99
N CYS A 18 -3.13 1.09 9.48
CA CYS A 18 -4.42 1.74 9.77
C CYS A 18 -4.33 3.26 9.60
N GLY A 19 -5.49 3.94 9.64
CA GLY A 19 -5.58 5.39 9.44
C GLY A 19 -4.98 6.26 10.53
N LEU A 20 -4.47 5.69 11.64
CA LEU A 20 -3.80 6.46 12.69
C LEU A 20 -2.37 6.83 12.32
N ILE A 21 -1.69 6.00 11.52
CA ILE A 21 -0.33 6.22 11.04
C ILE A 21 0.62 6.60 12.20
N CYS A 22 0.63 5.80 13.28
CA CYS A 22 1.58 6.02 14.39
C CYS A 22 3.00 6.04 13.84
N ASP A 23 3.78 7.06 14.21
CA ASP A 23 5.09 7.37 13.64
C ASP A 23 6.25 7.13 14.61
N ASP A 24 6.00 6.45 15.72
CA ASP A 24 6.96 6.21 16.79
C ASP A 24 7.38 4.73 16.92
N LEU A 25 7.10 3.89 15.91
CA LEU A 25 7.45 2.47 15.98
C LEU A 25 8.97 2.27 15.94
N VAL A 26 9.44 1.30 16.72
CA VAL A 26 10.79 0.76 16.59
C VAL A 26 10.69 -0.61 15.92
N VAL A 27 11.27 -0.72 14.73
CA VAL A 27 11.25 -1.94 13.92
C VAL A 27 12.66 -2.49 13.79
N GLU A 28 12.81 -3.79 13.96
CA GLU A 28 14.07 -4.50 13.76
C GLU A 28 13.94 -5.49 12.61
N ARG A 29 15.00 -5.58 11.82
CA ARG A 29 15.14 -6.56 10.74
C ARG A 29 16.17 -7.60 11.10
N ASP A 30 15.81 -8.86 10.89
CA ASP A 30 16.71 -10.01 10.98
C ASP A 30 16.48 -10.96 9.77
N PRO A 31 17.24 -12.06 9.63
CA PRO A 31 17.08 -12.99 8.51
C PRO A 31 15.68 -13.63 8.40
N SER A 32 14.89 -13.65 9.47
CA SER A 32 13.52 -14.20 9.49
C SER A 32 12.46 -13.18 9.09
N GLY A 33 12.76 -11.88 9.12
CA GLY A 33 11.84 -10.84 8.67
C GLY A 33 11.92 -9.54 9.46
N LEU A 34 10.81 -8.80 9.48
CA LEU A 34 10.64 -7.58 10.26
C LEU A 34 9.86 -7.87 11.54
N ARG A 35 10.26 -7.24 12.65
CA ARG A 35 9.56 -7.27 13.93
C ARG A 35 9.42 -5.87 14.50
N VAL A 36 8.25 -5.57 15.07
CA VAL A 36 8.07 -4.35 15.88
C VAL A 36 8.51 -4.68 17.31
N VAL A 37 9.40 -3.88 17.89
CA VAL A 37 9.96 -4.12 19.23
C VAL A 37 9.59 -3.06 20.27
N ALA A 38 9.03 -1.93 19.84
CA ALA A 38 8.41 -0.94 20.73
C ALA A 38 7.22 -0.26 20.03
N ASN A 39 6.28 0.24 20.84
CA ASN A 39 5.11 1.04 20.42
C ASN A 39 4.11 0.33 19.48
N GLY A 40 4.24 -0.99 19.29
CA GLY A 40 3.38 -1.77 18.40
C GLY A 40 1.97 -2.04 18.96
N CYS A 41 0.96 -2.02 18.07
CA CYS A 41 -0.38 -2.52 18.33
C CYS A 41 -0.58 -3.89 17.65
N PRO A 42 -1.68 -4.62 17.90
CA PRO A 42 -1.91 -5.93 17.28
C PRO A 42 -1.86 -5.93 15.75
N LEU A 43 -2.31 -4.84 15.10
CA LEU A 43 -2.25 -4.71 13.64
C LEU A 43 -0.82 -4.52 13.13
N SER A 44 -0.01 -3.68 13.78
CA SER A 44 1.37 -3.44 13.34
C SER A 44 2.26 -4.65 13.58
N LEU A 45 2.09 -5.34 14.72
CA LEU A 45 2.79 -6.59 15.01
C LEU A 45 2.51 -7.65 13.94
N ALA A 46 1.23 -7.90 13.64
CA ALA A 46 0.84 -8.89 12.63
C ALA A 46 1.22 -8.45 11.20
N GLY A 47 1.17 -7.15 10.92
CA GLY A 47 1.47 -6.58 9.62
C GLY A 47 2.96 -6.68 9.26
N PHE A 48 3.85 -6.23 10.15
CA PHE A 48 5.30 -6.32 9.92
C PHE A 48 5.81 -7.77 9.93
N ALA A 49 5.21 -8.65 10.75
CA ALA A 49 5.59 -10.06 10.79
C ALA A 49 5.12 -10.87 9.56
N ARG A 50 4.15 -10.35 8.79
CA ARG A 50 3.69 -10.96 7.54
C ARG A 50 4.78 -10.73 6.49
N GLY A 51 5.75 -11.63 6.43
CA GLY A 51 6.88 -11.55 5.51
C GLY A 51 6.47 -11.14 4.09
N ALA A 52 7.35 -10.44 3.37
CA ALA A 52 7.07 -10.01 2.01
C ALA A 52 6.67 -11.22 1.15
N GLY A 53 5.50 -11.16 0.52
CA GLY A 53 5.02 -12.22 -0.36
C GLY A 53 5.96 -12.45 -1.55
N CYS A 54 5.78 -13.58 -2.24
CA CYS A 54 6.50 -13.86 -3.47
C CYS A 54 6.19 -12.79 -4.52
N ALA A 55 7.18 -11.95 -4.85
CA ALA A 55 7.05 -10.85 -5.81
C ALA A 55 7.30 -11.29 -7.26
N THR A 56 7.10 -12.57 -7.60
CA THR A 56 7.26 -13.04 -8.98
C THR A 56 6.08 -12.56 -9.83
N PRO A 57 6.31 -11.76 -10.89
CA PRO A 57 5.26 -11.35 -11.81
C PRO A 57 4.70 -12.55 -12.57
N HIS A 58 3.40 -12.50 -12.89
CA HIS A 58 2.74 -13.55 -13.68
C HIS A 58 1.90 -12.94 -14.80
N VAL A 59 1.91 -13.59 -15.96
CA VAL A 59 1.05 -13.28 -17.10
C VAL A 59 0.25 -14.53 -17.45
N GLY A 60 -1.09 -14.44 -17.40
CA GLY A 60 -1.96 -15.59 -17.66
C GLY A 60 -1.69 -16.78 -16.73
N GLY A 61 -1.31 -16.52 -15.47
CA GLY A 61 -0.99 -17.54 -14.48
C GLY A 61 0.41 -18.17 -14.60
N LYS A 62 1.25 -17.73 -15.56
CA LYS A 62 2.62 -18.24 -15.73
C LYS A 62 3.64 -17.20 -15.27
N PRO A 63 4.75 -17.59 -14.60
CA PRO A 63 5.82 -16.68 -14.23
C PRO A 63 6.34 -15.91 -15.45
N ALA A 64 6.62 -14.62 -15.27
CA ALA A 64 7.11 -13.72 -16.31
C ALA A 64 8.17 -12.76 -15.75
N SER A 65 8.93 -12.11 -16.64
CA SER A 65 9.78 -10.99 -16.23
C SER A 65 8.92 -9.78 -15.86
N LEU A 66 9.49 -8.85 -15.10
CA LEU A 66 8.81 -7.62 -14.73
C LEU A 66 8.44 -6.80 -15.98
N GLU A 67 9.34 -6.72 -16.95
CA GLU A 67 9.14 -6.00 -18.22
C GLU A 67 8.00 -6.61 -19.02
N ALA A 68 7.93 -7.94 -19.12
CA ALA A 68 6.84 -8.62 -19.81
C ALA A 68 5.49 -8.42 -19.11
N ALA A 69 5.47 -8.43 -17.77
CA ALA A 69 4.27 -8.17 -16.99
C ALA A 69 3.78 -6.71 -17.15
N ILE A 70 4.70 -5.74 -17.14
CA ILE A 70 4.39 -4.32 -17.37
C ILE A 70 3.87 -4.10 -18.79
N ALA A 71 4.54 -4.66 -19.80
CA ALA A 71 4.09 -4.56 -21.18
C ALA A 71 2.66 -5.11 -21.36
N ARG A 72 2.40 -6.29 -20.78
CA ARG A 72 1.05 -6.87 -20.84
C ARG A 72 0.01 -6.04 -20.10
N ALA A 73 0.35 -5.48 -18.94
CA ALA A 73 -0.55 -4.58 -18.21
C ALA A 73 -0.86 -3.31 -19.01
N ALA A 74 0.13 -2.74 -19.69
CA ALA A 74 -0.04 -1.57 -20.55
C ALA A 74 -0.95 -1.87 -21.75
N GLU A 75 -0.82 -3.03 -22.40
CA GLU A 75 -1.74 -3.47 -23.47
C GLU A 75 -3.18 -3.55 -22.98
N ILE A 76 -3.43 -4.19 -21.83
CA ILE A 76 -4.78 -4.31 -21.24
C ILE A 76 -5.38 -2.93 -20.96
N LEU A 77 -4.58 -2.01 -20.44
CA LEU A 77 -5.02 -0.65 -20.13
C LEU A 77 -5.29 0.17 -21.42
N ALA A 78 -4.47 0.01 -22.45
CA ALA A 78 -4.64 0.71 -23.73
C ALA A 78 -5.90 0.26 -24.48
N ASP A 79 -6.27 -1.02 -24.37
CA ASP A 79 -7.48 -1.60 -24.98
C ASP A 79 -8.76 -1.28 -24.19
N SER A 80 -8.65 -0.69 -22.99
CA SER A 80 -9.78 -0.40 -22.11
C SER A 80 -10.40 0.97 -22.40
N THR A 81 -11.73 1.03 -22.49
CA THR A 81 -12.45 2.31 -22.70
C THR A 81 -12.55 3.17 -21.43
N MET A 82 -12.63 2.54 -20.26
CA MET A 82 -12.72 3.23 -18.97
C MET A 82 -12.18 2.30 -17.87
N PRO A 83 -10.84 2.20 -17.72
CA PRO A 83 -10.23 1.31 -16.74
C PRO A 83 -10.56 1.75 -15.30
N VAL A 84 -10.70 0.78 -14.39
CA VAL A 84 -10.90 1.03 -12.95
C VAL A 84 -9.66 0.63 -12.17
N PHE A 85 -9.13 1.55 -11.38
CA PHE A 85 -8.02 1.33 -10.46
C PHE A 85 -8.55 1.26 -9.03
N ALA A 86 -8.75 0.04 -8.51
CA ALA A 86 -9.37 -0.23 -7.20
C ALA A 86 -8.41 -0.83 -6.17
N GLY A 87 -8.83 -0.85 -4.90
CA GLY A 87 -8.09 -1.52 -3.80
C GLY A 87 -6.88 -0.74 -3.28
N LEU A 88 -6.73 0.53 -3.66
CA LEU A 88 -5.52 1.35 -3.55
C LEU A 88 -5.09 1.72 -2.11
N GLY A 89 -4.54 0.78 -1.36
CA GLY A 89 -3.83 1.01 -0.09
C GLY A 89 -2.39 1.48 -0.27
N ALA A 90 -2.17 2.50 -1.11
CA ALA A 90 -0.84 3.00 -1.49
C ALA A 90 -0.48 4.30 -0.73
N ASP A 91 0.81 4.63 -0.73
CA ASP A 91 1.30 5.92 -0.23
C ASP A 91 0.95 7.08 -1.19
N VAL A 92 1.33 8.30 -0.80
CA VAL A 92 1.06 9.51 -1.59
C VAL A 92 1.71 9.46 -2.97
N ALA A 93 2.91 8.87 -3.10
CA ALA A 93 3.60 8.77 -4.38
C ALA A 93 2.88 7.79 -5.32
N GLY A 94 2.48 6.64 -4.81
CA GLY A 94 1.70 5.63 -5.53
C GLY A 94 0.34 6.17 -5.97
N LEU A 95 -0.39 6.86 -5.09
CA LEU A 95 -1.67 7.47 -5.45
C LEU A 95 -1.52 8.57 -6.51
N ARG A 96 -0.48 9.42 -6.44
CA ARG A 96 -0.19 10.42 -7.47
C ARG A 96 0.09 9.78 -8.83
N ALA A 97 0.85 8.68 -8.85
CA ALA A 97 1.12 7.93 -10.06
C ALA A 97 -0.17 7.33 -10.66
N ILE A 98 -1.03 6.74 -9.82
CA ILE A 98 -2.32 6.19 -10.26
C ILE A 98 -3.25 7.29 -10.79
N LEU A 99 -3.35 8.43 -10.10
CA LEU A 99 -4.15 9.55 -10.56
C LEU A 99 -3.67 10.07 -11.92
N SER A 100 -2.34 10.19 -12.11
CA SER A 100 -1.76 10.59 -13.39
C SER A 100 -2.05 9.58 -14.51
N LEU A 101 -2.01 8.27 -14.19
CA LEU A 101 -2.35 7.21 -15.15
C LEU A 101 -3.84 7.23 -15.50
N ALA A 102 -4.72 7.37 -14.51
CA ALA A 102 -6.16 7.44 -14.70
C ALA A 102 -6.57 8.66 -15.54
N ASP A 103 -5.98 9.83 -15.28
CA ASP A 103 -6.21 11.06 -16.07
C ASP A 103 -5.89 10.84 -17.56
N ARG A 104 -4.76 10.19 -17.87
CA ARG A 104 -4.37 9.89 -19.26
C ARG A 104 -5.28 8.90 -19.97
N LEU A 105 -5.90 7.99 -19.23
CA LEU A 105 -6.70 6.88 -19.78
C LEU A 105 -8.21 7.11 -19.66
N GLY A 106 -8.65 8.22 -19.07
CA GLY A 106 -10.06 8.43 -18.72
C GLY A 106 -10.59 7.40 -17.70
N GLY A 107 -9.72 6.93 -16.81
CA GLY A 107 -10.01 5.89 -15.83
C GLY A 107 -10.69 6.38 -14.56
N VAL A 108 -11.27 5.43 -13.82
CA VAL A 108 -11.89 5.66 -12.50
C VAL A 108 -10.95 5.15 -11.41
N VAL A 109 -10.86 5.90 -10.31
CA VAL A 109 -10.03 5.55 -9.15
C VAL A 109 -10.94 5.25 -7.96
N ASP A 110 -10.71 4.09 -7.32
CA ASP A 110 -11.47 3.64 -6.15
C ASP A 110 -10.53 3.20 -5.02
N HIS A 111 -10.59 3.89 -3.89
CA HIS A 111 -9.76 3.60 -2.73
C HIS A 111 -10.22 2.32 -2.00
N LEU A 112 -9.30 1.61 -1.35
CA LEU A 112 -9.62 0.37 -0.60
C LEU A 112 -10.73 0.58 0.45
N ALA A 113 -10.80 1.77 1.04
CA ALA A 113 -11.77 2.14 2.07
C ALA A 113 -12.90 3.06 1.55
N SER A 114 -13.10 3.15 0.22
CA SER A 114 -14.07 4.06 -0.41
C SER A 114 -15.47 4.01 0.19
N ALA A 115 -15.98 2.82 0.50
CA ALA A 115 -17.33 2.67 1.06
C ALA A 115 -17.52 3.47 2.37
N ALA A 116 -16.51 3.46 3.26
CA ALA A 116 -16.55 4.26 4.49
C ALA A 116 -16.26 5.74 4.22
N LEU A 117 -15.28 6.01 3.34
CA LEU A 117 -14.88 7.36 2.96
C LEU A 117 -16.06 8.16 2.37
N PHE A 118 -16.79 7.59 1.40
CA PHE A 118 -17.91 8.29 0.75
C PHE A 118 -19.10 8.54 1.69
N ARG A 119 -19.34 7.66 2.66
CA ARG A 119 -20.39 7.91 3.68
C ARG A 119 -20.06 9.13 4.53
N ASN A 120 -18.82 9.23 5.02
CA ASN A 120 -18.39 10.36 5.83
C ASN A 120 -18.27 11.63 5.00
N LEU A 121 -17.71 11.54 3.78
CA LEU A 121 -17.55 12.66 2.86
C LEU A 121 -18.90 13.30 2.54
N ARG A 122 -19.95 12.50 2.36
CA ARG A 122 -21.28 13.03 2.08
C ARG A 122 -21.82 13.91 3.21
N THR A 123 -21.63 13.50 4.47
CA THR A 123 -21.98 14.37 5.62
C THR A 123 -21.24 15.71 5.55
N VAL A 124 -19.96 15.70 5.18
CA VAL A 124 -19.17 16.95 5.03
C VAL A 124 -19.66 17.81 3.87
N GLN A 125 -20.03 17.19 2.76
CA GLN A 125 -20.55 17.91 1.59
C GLN A 125 -21.90 18.57 1.86
N ASP A 126 -22.75 17.92 2.65
CA ASP A 126 -24.10 18.38 2.95
C ASP A 126 -24.11 19.41 4.11
N ASP A 127 -23.36 19.16 5.18
CA ASP A 127 -23.46 19.91 6.44
C ASP A 127 -22.18 20.68 6.82
N GLY A 128 -21.08 20.49 6.09
CA GLY A 128 -19.77 21.03 6.43
C GLY A 128 -19.05 20.24 7.54
N TRP A 129 -17.86 20.71 7.92
CA TRP A 129 -17.09 20.15 9.02
C TRP A 129 -16.47 21.28 9.83
N ILE A 130 -16.62 21.23 11.16
CA ILE A 130 -15.96 22.14 12.10
C ILE A 130 -14.94 21.32 12.90
N THR A 131 -13.65 21.62 12.75
CA THR A 131 -12.60 21.16 13.65
C THR A 131 -12.31 22.25 14.67
N THR A 132 -12.15 21.90 15.94
CA THR A 132 -11.67 22.81 17.00
C THR A 132 -10.16 22.94 17.00
#